data_AF-A0A2V6H484-F1
#
_entry.id   AF-A0A2V6H484-F1
#
_cell.length_a   1.000
_cell.length_b   1.000
_cell.length_c   1.000
_cell.angle_alpha   90.00
_cell.angle_beta   90.00
_cell.angle_gamma   90.00
#
_symmetry.space_group_name_H-M   'P 1'
#
loop_
_entity.id
_entity.type
_entity.pdbx_description
1 polymer ?
#
loop_
_entity_poly.entity_id
_entity_poly.type
_entity_poly.pdbx_seq_one_letter_code
_entity_poly.pdbx_strand_id
1 'polypeptide(L)'
;MGRRFNLISATIALSIFACDFSFAQGPPQKSSGRSAGLDRHNNQFRSPGERFFQLSPEERQAFRKNAERWLRMNPEQQKLLRERYNLHRQQLKNEAEATLRQSGLRLDQNARDQFEARYLQERRRIERELREQFETKRDQELPQLNERLKKEFQSRQSAPSATSTSTPAVAVTPIR
;
A
#
# COMPACT_ATOMS: atom_id res chain seq x y z
N MET A 1 -35.44 -4.46 26.39
CA MET A 1 -35.84 -3.68 25.18
C MET A 1 -34.84 -2.55 24.98
N GLY A 2 -34.22 -2.44 23.81
CA GLY A 2 -33.53 -1.22 23.36
C GLY A 2 -32.00 -1.16 23.47
N ARG A 3 -31.27 -1.91 22.62
CA ARG A 3 -29.83 -1.74 22.34
C ARG A 3 -29.60 -0.46 21.52
N ARG A 4 -28.53 0.30 21.79
CA ARG A 4 -27.90 1.23 20.82
C ARG A 4 -26.39 1.26 21.03
N PHE A 5 -25.69 0.30 20.42
CA PHE A 5 -24.25 0.36 20.21
C PHE A 5 -23.98 1.27 19.01
N ASN A 6 -23.40 2.44 19.23
CA ASN A 6 -22.79 3.23 18.16
C ASN A 6 -21.41 2.65 17.88
N LEU A 7 -21.39 1.57 17.11
CA LEU A 7 -20.19 1.08 16.43
C LEU A 7 -19.89 2.05 15.27
N ILE A 8 -19.03 3.03 15.52
CA ILE A 8 -18.30 3.70 14.45
C ILE A 8 -17.27 2.69 13.97
N SER A 9 -17.68 1.80 13.09
CA SER A 9 -16.79 0.96 12.31
C SER A 9 -16.09 1.86 11.30
N ALA A 10 -15.03 2.54 11.74
CA ALA A 10 -14.01 3.07 10.85
C ALA A 10 -13.24 1.88 10.29
N THR A 11 -13.82 1.21 9.30
CA THR A 11 -13.09 0.25 8.47
C THR A 11 -12.16 1.04 7.57
N ILE A 12 -11.01 1.45 8.12
CA ILE A 12 -9.85 1.79 7.31
C ILE A 12 -9.44 0.48 6.67
N ALA A 13 -9.92 0.24 5.45
CA ALA A 13 -9.40 -0.83 4.62
C ALA A 13 -7.95 -0.48 4.29
N LEU A 14 -7.04 -0.94 5.15
CA LEU A 14 -5.60 -0.88 4.94
C LEU A 14 -5.28 -1.88 3.83
N SER A 15 -5.55 -1.50 2.58
CA SER A 15 -5.15 -2.27 1.42
C SER A 15 -3.64 -2.14 1.25
N ILE A 16 -2.89 -2.98 1.98
CA ILE A 16 -1.48 -3.22 1.70
C ILE A 16 -1.43 -4.01 0.38
N PHE A 17 -1.57 -3.31 -0.74
CA PHE A 17 -1.22 -3.85 -2.04
C PHE A 17 0.24 -3.48 -2.31
N ALA A 18 1.13 -4.41 -1.92
CA ALA A 18 2.50 -4.45 -2.40
C ALA A 18 2.48 -4.80 -3.90
N CYS A 19 2.25 -3.78 -4.73
CA CYS A 19 2.62 -3.79 -6.13
C CYS A 19 3.52 -2.58 -6.30
N ASP A 20 4.82 -2.83 -6.29
CA ASP A 20 5.93 -1.89 -6.30
C ASP A 20 5.82 -0.79 -7.38
N PHE A 21 5.03 0.24 -7.09
CA PHE A 21 5.40 1.61 -7.39
C PHE A 21 5.82 2.26 -6.08
N SER A 22 6.89 1.71 -5.50
CA SER A 22 7.58 2.37 -4.39
C SER A 22 8.23 3.63 -4.95
N PHE A 23 7.55 4.77 -4.81
CA PHE A 23 8.26 6.03 -4.62
C PHE A 23 9.05 5.85 -3.32
N ALA A 24 10.36 5.64 -3.43
CA ALA A 24 11.22 5.50 -2.26
C ALA A 24 11.10 6.80 -1.44
N GLN A 25 10.62 6.66 -0.21
CA GLN A 25 10.52 7.75 0.74
C GLN A 25 11.86 7.84 1.45
N GLY A 26 12.64 8.85 1.08
CA GLY A 26 13.71 9.36 1.92
C GLY A 26 13.13 10.04 3.18
N PRO A 27 13.92 10.18 4.24
CA PRO A 27 13.46 10.76 5.51
C PRO A 27 12.93 12.20 5.32
N PRO A 28 11.89 12.62 6.08
CA PRO A 28 11.24 13.91 5.88
C PRO A 28 12.12 15.08 6.38
N GLN A 29 12.60 15.92 5.45
CA GLN A 29 13.14 17.24 5.80
C GLN A 29 12.02 18.28 5.91
N LYS A 30 11.87 18.85 7.10
CA LYS A 30 11.04 20.03 7.39
C LYS A 30 11.58 21.23 6.61
N SER A 31 10.81 21.78 5.67
CA SER A 31 11.08 23.10 5.10
C SER A 31 10.10 24.14 5.66
N SER A 32 10.65 25.05 6.44
CA SER A 32 9.99 26.24 6.98
C SER A 32 9.90 27.34 5.93
N GLY A 33 8.69 27.88 5.74
CA GLY A 33 8.45 29.29 5.40
C GLY A 33 8.35 29.68 3.92
N ARG A 34 7.12 29.99 3.47
CA ARG A 34 6.67 31.34 3.02
C ARG A 34 5.33 31.25 2.30
N SER A 35 4.34 32.00 2.79
CA SER A 35 3.09 32.32 2.08
C SER A 35 3.38 33.12 0.81
N ALA A 36 2.81 32.68 -0.31
CA ALA A 36 2.56 33.53 -1.48
C ALA A 36 1.39 32.95 -2.29
N GLY A 37 0.39 33.79 -2.54
CA GLY A 37 -0.36 33.86 -3.80
C GLY A 37 -1.38 32.76 -4.10
N LEU A 38 -2.65 33.18 -4.22
CA LEU A 38 -3.67 32.49 -5.00
C LEU A 38 -3.16 32.30 -6.43
N ASP A 39 -2.76 31.07 -6.78
CA ASP A 39 -2.72 30.54 -8.16
C ASP A 39 -2.28 29.08 -8.11
N ARG A 40 -3.05 28.23 -7.43
CA ARG A 40 -2.85 26.77 -7.51
C ARG A 40 -3.61 26.23 -8.70
N HIS A 41 -3.14 26.61 -9.89
CA HIS A 41 -3.54 26.01 -11.15
C HIS A 41 -3.43 24.49 -11.04
N ASN A 42 -4.56 23.86 -11.35
CA ASN A 42 -4.80 22.47 -11.66
C ASN A 42 -3.51 21.68 -12.01
N ASN A 43 -2.87 21.09 -10.99
CA ASN A 43 -1.65 20.30 -11.14
C ASN A 43 -1.86 19.02 -11.95
N GLN A 44 -3.08 18.75 -12.43
CA GLN A 44 -3.46 17.58 -13.22
C GLN A 44 -2.73 17.51 -14.59
N PHE A 45 -2.21 18.65 -15.09
CA PHE A 45 -1.62 18.76 -16.45
C PHE A 45 -0.17 19.26 -16.50
N ARG A 46 0.61 19.20 -15.40
CA ARG A 46 2.06 19.44 -15.53
C ARG A 46 2.69 18.36 -16.41
N SER A 47 3.52 18.79 -17.36
CA SER A 47 4.23 17.87 -18.26
C SER A 47 5.02 16.85 -17.42
N PRO A 48 5.12 15.58 -17.84
CA PRO A 48 5.89 14.57 -17.10
C PRO A 48 7.32 15.03 -16.78
N GLY A 49 7.91 15.84 -17.67
CA GLY A 49 9.23 16.46 -17.50
C GLY A 49 9.29 17.45 -16.34
N GLU A 50 8.34 18.38 -16.23
CA GLU A 50 8.32 19.37 -15.14
C GLU A 50 8.17 18.72 -13.77
N ARG A 51 7.35 17.67 -13.68
CA ARG A 51 7.14 16.91 -12.42
C ARG A 51 8.42 16.24 -11.97
N PHE A 52 9.21 15.67 -12.89
CA PHE A 52 10.47 15.02 -12.57
C PHE A 52 11.48 15.99 -11.91
N PHE A 53 11.57 17.23 -12.40
CA PHE A 53 12.49 18.23 -11.84
C PHE A 53 12.05 18.78 -10.47
N GLN A 54 10.80 18.56 -10.06
CA GLN A 54 10.32 18.91 -8.72
C GLN A 54 10.56 17.83 -7.67
N LEU A 55 10.88 16.60 -8.10
CA LEU A 55 11.22 15.52 -7.19
C LEU A 55 12.58 15.80 -6.53
N SER A 56 12.74 15.33 -5.29
CA SER A 56 14.02 15.30 -4.59
C SER A 56 15.03 14.40 -5.33
N PRO A 57 16.35 14.53 -5.11
CA PRO A 57 17.34 13.67 -5.75
C PRO A 57 17.09 12.17 -5.54
N GLU A 58 16.64 11.78 -4.36
CA GLU A 58 16.31 10.39 -4.01
C GLU A 58 15.04 9.91 -4.71
N GLU A 59 13.99 10.73 -4.74
CA GLU A 59 12.75 10.42 -5.46
C GLU A 59 13.00 10.27 -6.97
N ARG A 60 13.90 11.08 -7.54
CA ARG A 60 14.34 10.93 -8.94
C ARG A 60 15.06 9.61 -9.16
N GLN A 61 15.89 9.16 -8.21
CA GLN A 61 16.56 7.87 -8.32
C GLN A 61 15.56 6.72 -8.28
N ALA A 62 14.58 6.76 -7.38
CA ALA A 62 13.51 5.78 -7.32
C ALA A 62 12.68 5.77 -8.62
N PHE A 63 12.36 6.95 -9.14
CA PHE A 63 11.67 7.10 -10.42
C PHE A 63 12.45 6.44 -11.57
N ARG A 64 13.77 6.67 -11.65
CA ARG A 64 14.65 6.03 -12.65
C ARG A 64 14.62 4.50 -12.54
N LYS A 65 14.79 3.95 -11.34
CA LYS A 65 14.74 2.49 -11.11
C LYS A 65 13.39 1.90 -11.53
N ASN A 66 12.29 2.56 -11.20
CA ASN A 66 10.95 2.10 -11.59
C ASN A 66 10.73 2.20 -13.10
N ALA A 67 11.23 3.26 -13.74
CA ALA A 67 11.16 3.42 -15.19
C ALA A 67 11.98 2.34 -15.92
N GLU A 68 13.18 2.02 -15.43
CA GLU A 68 13.99 0.91 -15.95
C GLU A 68 13.26 -0.42 -15.79
N ARG A 69 12.63 -0.67 -14.63
CA ARG A 69 11.83 -1.88 -14.41
C ARG A 69 10.67 -1.96 -15.40
N TRP A 70 9.97 -0.84 -15.61
CA TRP A 70 8.87 -0.73 -16.57
C TRP A 70 9.32 -1.06 -18.00
N LEU A 71 10.44 -0.50 -18.45
CA LEU A 71 10.97 -0.75 -19.80
C LEU A 71 11.39 -2.21 -20.00
N ARG A 72 11.77 -2.91 -18.94
CA ARG A 72 12.11 -4.35 -18.97
C ARG A 72 10.89 -5.27 -18.91
N MET A 73 9.72 -4.77 -18.50
CA MET A 73 8.48 -5.57 -18.44
C MET A 73 7.95 -5.86 -19.83
N ASN A 74 7.38 -7.05 -20.01
CA ASN A 74 6.69 -7.39 -21.26
C ASN A 74 5.34 -6.65 -21.38
N PRO A 75 4.73 -6.59 -22.57
CA PRO A 75 3.49 -5.84 -22.79
C PRO A 75 2.32 -6.28 -21.90
N GLU A 76 2.20 -7.57 -21.60
CA GLU A 76 1.12 -8.09 -20.74
C GLU A 76 1.28 -7.66 -19.27
N GLN A 77 2.50 -7.68 -18.75
CA GLN A 77 2.81 -7.15 -17.41
C GLN A 77 2.53 -5.65 -17.33
N GLN A 78 2.92 -4.90 -18.35
CA GLN A 78 2.62 -3.48 -18.45
C GLN A 78 1.11 -3.23 -18.48
N LYS A 79 0.35 -4.00 -19.26
CA LYS A 79 -1.10 -3.89 -19.35
C LYS A 79 -1.76 -4.14 -17.98
N LEU A 80 -1.38 -5.23 -17.32
CA LEU A 80 -1.92 -5.57 -15.99
C LEU A 80 -1.66 -4.45 -14.97
N LEU A 81 -0.46 -3.86 -14.98
CA LEU A 81 -0.14 -2.74 -14.09
C LEU A 81 -0.94 -1.48 -14.42
N ARG A 82 -1.15 -1.17 -15.71
CA ARG A 82 -2.01 -0.04 -16.11
C ARG A 82 -3.44 -0.24 -15.66
N GLU A 83 -3.99 -1.45 -15.82
CA GLU A 83 -5.35 -1.79 -15.40
C GLU A 83 -5.50 -1.63 -13.89
N ARG A 84 -4.56 -2.17 -13.11
CA ARG A 84 -4.55 -2.00 -11.65
C ARG A 84 -4.45 -0.54 -11.24
N TYR A 85 -3.57 0.22 -11.90
CA TYR A 85 -3.41 1.65 -11.64
C TYR A 85 -4.69 2.43 -11.95
N ASN A 86 -5.36 2.13 -13.06
CA ASN A 86 -6.62 2.76 -13.45
C ASN A 86 -7.74 2.45 -12.46
N LEU A 87 -7.88 1.18 -12.06
CA LEU A 87 -8.87 0.75 -11.07
C LEU A 87 -8.63 1.49 -9.74
N HIS A 88 -7.39 1.51 -9.27
CA HIS A 88 -7.04 2.22 -8.04
C HIS A 88 -7.34 3.72 -8.15
N ARG A 89 -6.95 4.38 -9.25
CA ARG A 89 -7.28 5.80 -9.50
C ARG A 89 -8.78 6.06 -9.46
N GLN A 90 -9.61 5.18 -10.01
CA GLN A 90 -11.07 5.31 -9.96
C GLN A 90 -11.60 5.16 -8.53
N GLN A 91 -11.12 4.18 -7.78
CA GLN A 91 -11.51 4.00 -6.37
C GLN A 91 -11.20 5.26 -5.54
N LEU A 92 -10.01 5.82 -5.71
CA LEU A 92 -9.61 7.05 -5.02
C LEU A 92 -10.54 8.24 -5.34
N LYS A 93 -10.94 8.39 -6.61
CA LYS A 93 -11.89 9.42 -7.03
C LYS A 93 -13.26 9.23 -6.41
N ASN A 94 -13.78 8.02 -6.45
CA ASN A 94 -15.08 7.68 -5.88
C ASN A 94 -15.10 7.93 -4.36
N GLU A 95 -13.98 7.68 -3.67
CA GLU A 95 -13.85 7.95 -2.25
C GLU A 95 -13.84 9.46 -1.93
N ALA A 96 -13.11 10.25 -2.73
CA ALA A 96 -13.13 11.71 -2.62
C ALA A 96 -14.55 12.26 -2.84
N GLU A 97 -15.26 11.75 -3.85
CA GLU A 97 -16.63 12.14 -4.13
C GLU A 97 -17.59 11.72 -3.01
N ALA A 98 -17.45 10.51 -2.47
CA ALA A 98 -18.24 10.05 -1.33
C ALA A 98 -18.01 10.94 -0.10
N THR A 99 -16.76 11.31 0.17
CA THR A 99 -16.40 12.24 1.26
C THR A 99 -17.04 13.61 1.04
N LEU A 100 -17.01 14.12 -0.20
CA LEU A 100 -17.65 15.39 -0.53
C LEU A 100 -19.16 15.33 -0.29
N ARG A 101 -19.83 14.25 -0.72
CA ARG A 101 -21.27 14.07 -0.47
C ARG A 101 -21.60 14.02 1.03
N GLN A 102 -20.78 13.30 1.81
CA GLN A 102 -20.95 13.20 3.26
C GLN A 102 -20.72 14.54 3.99
N SER A 103 -19.88 15.42 3.43
CA SER A 103 -19.66 16.76 3.99
C SER A 103 -20.87 17.69 3.85
N GLY A 104 -21.84 17.34 3.01
CA GLY A 104 -23.02 18.18 2.72
C GLY A 104 -22.70 19.42 1.87
N LEU A 105 -21.45 19.60 1.44
CA LEU A 105 -21.03 20.73 0.61
C LEU A 105 -21.64 20.61 -0.79
N ARG A 106 -22.17 21.72 -1.29
CA ARG A 106 -22.62 21.88 -2.67
C ARG A 106 -21.62 22.73 -3.43
N LEU A 107 -20.74 22.07 -4.16
CA LEU A 107 -19.67 22.71 -4.94
C LEU A 107 -20.00 22.67 -6.44
N ASP A 108 -19.55 23.68 -7.17
CA ASP A 108 -19.48 23.65 -8.63
C ASP A 108 -18.37 22.70 -9.12
N GLN A 109 -18.25 22.50 -10.43
CA GLN A 109 -17.29 21.52 -10.97
C GLN A 109 -15.83 21.89 -10.67
N ASN A 110 -15.46 23.17 -10.75
CA ASN A 110 -14.08 23.59 -10.50
C ASN A 110 -13.71 23.39 -9.02
N ALA A 111 -14.58 23.79 -8.11
CA ALA A 111 -14.39 23.57 -6.68
C ALA A 111 -14.38 22.08 -6.30
N ARG A 112 -15.14 21.23 -7.00
CA ARG A 112 -15.07 19.75 -6.86
C ARG A 112 -13.70 19.20 -7.26
N ASP A 113 -13.18 19.64 -8.40
CA ASP A 113 -11.88 19.18 -8.88
C ASP A 113 -10.76 19.61 -7.92
N GLN A 114 -10.86 20.82 -7.36
CA GLN A 114 -9.94 21.30 -6.33
C GLN A 114 -10.06 20.49 -5.03
N PHE A 115 -11.28 20.17 -4.61
CA PHE A 115 -11.53 19.31 -3.45
C PHE A 115 -10.90 17.92 -3.65
N GLU A 116 -11.15 17.26 -4.79
CA GLU A 116 -10.55 15.97 -5.14
C GLU A 116 -9.02 16.06 -5.07
N ALA A 117 -8.42 17.05 -5.72
CA ALA A 117 -6.96 17.21 -5.76
C ALA A 117 -6.36 17.34 -4.35
N ARG A 118 -7.00 18.13 -3.48
CA ARG A 118 -6.57 18.32 -2.08
C ARG A 118 -6.77 17.08 -1.24
N TYR A 119 -7.92 16.43 -1.35
CA TYR A 119 -8.21 15.20 -0.65
C TYR A 119 -7.15 14.13 -0.96
N LEU A 120 -6.85 13.91 -2.23
CA LEU A 120 -5.85 12.94 -2.66
C LEU A 120 -4.44 13.32 -2.22
N GLN A 121 -4.12 14.61 -2.12
CA GLN A 121 -2.84 15.09 -1.60
C GLN A 121 -2.66 14.72 -0.12
N GLU A 122 -3.64 15.05 0.73
CA GLU A 122 -3.55 14.77 2.16
C GLU A 122 -3.63 13.28 2.47
N ARG A 123 -4.45 12.54 1.72
CA ARG A 123 -4.47 11.08 1.83
C ARG A 123 -3.11 10.45 1.57
N ARG A 124 -2.42 10.85 0.48
CA ARG A 124 -1.06 10.36 0.21
C ARG A 124 -0.11 10.68 1.36
N ARG A 125 -0.22 11.85 1.97
CA ARG A 125 0.61 12.22 3.13
C ARG A 125 0.38 11.27 4.30
N ILE A 126 -0.87 10.98 4.63
CA ILE A 126 -1.23 10.03 5.70
C ILE A 126 -0.71 8.63 5.41
N GLU A 127 -0.90 8.14 4.18
CA GLU A 127 -0.44 6.80 3.78
C GLU A 127 1.08 6.64 3.85
N ARG A 128 1.83 7.70 3.53
CA ARG A 128 3.30 7.73 3.69
C ARG A 128 3.71 7.57 5.15
N GLU A 129 3.14 8.39 6.02
CA GLU A 129 3.42 8.33 7.46
C GLU A 129 3.05 6.97 8.06
N LEU A 130 1.88 6.44 7.71
CA LEU A 130 1.48 5.10 8.15
C LEU A 130 2.46 4.03 7.66
N ARG A 131 2.91 4.10 6.41
CA ARG A 131 3.88 3.15 5.86
C ARG A 131 5.17 3.17 6.64
N GLU A 132 5.74 4.34 6.90
CA GLU A 132 6.98 4.48 7.68
C GLU A 132 6.83 3.88 9.07
N GLN A 133 5.70 4.12 9.73
CA GLN A 133 5.40 3.54 11.05
C GLN A 133 5.29 2.01 10.98
N PHE A 134 4.58 1.47 9.99
CA PHE A 134 4.43 0.04 9.79
C PHE A 134 5.75 -0.65 9.42
N GLU A 135 6.57 -0.03 8.57
CA GLU A 135 7.89 -0.53 8.18
C GLU A 135 8.84 -0.53 9.39
N THR A 136 8.87 0.56 10.15
CA THR A 136 9.65 0.63 11.40
C THR A 136 9.25 -0.47 12.37
N LYS A 137 7.95 -0.67 12.58
CA LYS A 137 7.46 -1.74 13.47
C LYS A 137 7.80 -3.12 12.94
N ARG A 138 7.67 -3.34 11.64
CA ARG A 138 8.04 -4.60 10.98
C ARG A 138 9.52 -4.90 11.22
N ASP A 139 10.39 -3.93 11.04
CA ASP A 139 11.84 -4.11 11.20
C ASP A 139 12.23 -4.43 12.65
N GLN A 140 11.47 -3.94 13.63
CA GLN A 140 11.65 -4.29 15.05
C GLN A 140 11.21 -5.72 15.38
N GLU A 141 10.10 -6.18 14.79
CA GLU A 141 9.49 -7.48 15.12
C GLU A 141 10.07 -8.65 14.30
N LEU A 142 10.53 -8.40 13.07
CA LEU A 142 11.03 -9.44 12.15
C LEU A 142 12.20 -10.27 12.72
N PRO A 143 13.23 -9.68 13.38
CA PRO A 143 14.31 -10.46 13.95
C PRO A 143 13.83 -11.42 15.04
N GLN A 144 12.87 -10.98 15.87
CA GLN A 144 12.30 -11.84 16.92
C GLN A 144 11.51 -13.00 16.33
N LEU A 145 10.73 -12.74 15.27
CA LEU A 145 10.05 -13.79 14.51
C LEU A 145 11.05 -14.80 13.95
N ASN A 146 12.13 -14.33 13.31
CA ASN A 146 13.17 -15.19 12.73
C ASN A 146 13.85 -16.06 13.79
N GLU A 147 14.17 -15.52 14.96
CA GLU A 147 14.76 -16.30 16.06
C GLU A 147 13.80 -17.35 16.62
N ARG A 148 12.50 -17.04 16.75
CA ARG A 148 11.49 -18.02 17.15
C ARG A 148 11.37 -19.14 16.13
N LEU A 149 11.28 -18.80 14.84
CA LEU A 149 11.23 -19.78 13.75
C LEU A 149 12.50 -20.64 13.75
N LYS A 150 13.69 -20.05 13.88
CA LYS A 150 14.95 -20.79 13.95
C LYS A 150 14.94 -21.82 15.08
N LYS A 151 14.50 -21.44 16.29
CA LYS A 151 14.40 -22.36 17.44
C LYS A 151 13.41 -23.48 17.20
N GLU A 152 12.22 -23.17 16.66
CA GLU A 152 11.20 -24.17 16.36
C GLU A 152 11.73 -25.21 15.38
N PHE A 153 12.33 -24.79 14.28
CA PHE A 153 12.79 -25.71 13.24
C PHE A 153 14.11 -26.41 13.58
N GLN A 154 15.02 -25.78 14.34
CA GLN A 154 16.24 -26.43 14.82
C GLN A 154 15.92 -27.58 15.79
N SER A 155 14.92 -27.42 16.66
CA SER A 155 14.48 -28.49 17.57
C SER A 155 13.96 -29.73 16.83
N ARG A 156 13.26 -29.53 15.69
CA ARG A 156 12.78 -30.61 14.83
C ARG A 156 13.90 -31.30 14.05
N GLN A 157 14.98 -30.59 13.72
CA GLN A 157 16.15 -31.17 13.06
C GLN A 157 17.03 -31.98 14.02
N SER A 158 17.13 -31.56 15.28
CA SER A 158 17.98 -32.22 16.29
C SER A 158 17.30 -33.40 16.99
N ALA A 159 15.99 -33.62 16.79
CA ALA A 159 15.35 -34.85 17.22
C ALA A 159 15.86 -36.01 16.34
N PRO A 160 16.48 -37.07 16.92
CA PRO A 160 16.79 -38.26 16.14
C PRO A 160 15.47 -38.79 15.58
N SER A 161 15.51 -39.27 14.34
CA SER A 161 14.39 -39.89 13.64
C SER A 161 13.80 -41.02 14.49
N ALA A 162 12.88 -40.69 15.38
CA ALA A 162 11.99 -41.64 16.01
C ALA A 162 11.04 -42.10 14.92
N THR A 163 11.49 -43.13 14.22
CA THR A 163 10.69 -44.24 13.72
C THR A 163 9.34 -43.83 13.17
N SER A 164 9.26 -43.66 11.85
CA SER A 164 8.04 -43.99 11.12
C SER A 164 7.72 -45.47 11.38
N THR A 165 7.06 -45.76 12.50
CA THR A 165 6.46 -47.06 12.75
C THR A 165 5.34 -47.21 11.75
N SER A 166 5.68 -47.92 10.67
CA SER A 166 4.78 -48.74 9.88
C SER A 166 3.60 -49.22 10.72
N THR A 167 2.41 -48.69 10.47
CA THR A 167 1.16 -49.30 10.91
C THR A 167 1.00 -50.61 10.11
N PRO A 168 0.84 -51.77 10.78
CA PRO A 168 0.84 -53.05 10.11
C PRO A 168 -0.45 -53.26 9.31
N ALA A 169 -0.33 -54.10 8.29
CA ALA A 169 -1.37 -54.56 7.39
C ALA A 169 -2.66 -54.97 8.13
N VAL A 170 -3.78 -54.36 7.73
CA VAL A 170 -5.10 -54.94 7.96
C VAL A 170 -5.30 -56.02 6.90
N ALA A 171 -5.22 -57.28 7.33
CA ALA A 171 -5.58 -58.44 6.53
C ALA A 171 -7.06 -58.37 6.15
N VAL A 172 -7.34 -58.23 4.86
CA VAL A 172 -8.68 -58.45 4.29
C VAL A 172 -8.83 -59.96 4.09
N THR A 173 -9.68 -60.58 4.89
CA THR A 173 -10.16 -61.95 4.70
C THR A 173 -11.15 -61.98 3.54
N PRO A 174 -11.01 -62.88 2.55
CA PRO A 174 -12.05 -63.07 1.54
C PRO A 174 -13.21 -63.87 2.15
N ILE A 175 -14.41 -63.30 2.09
CA ILE A 175 -15.65 -64.06 2.30
C ILE A 175 -16.05 -64.66 0.95
N ARG A 176 -16.39 -65.94 1.05
CA ARG A 176 -16.71 -66.96 0.05
C ARG A 176 -17.74 -66.57 -1.01
#